data_AF-A0A379WNG1-F1
#
_entry.id   AF-A0A379WNG1-F1
#
_cell.length_a   1.000
_cell.length_b   1.000
_cell.length_c   1.000
_cell.angle_alpha   90.00
_cell.angle_beta   90.00
_cell.angle_gamma   90.00
#
_symmetry.space_group_name_H-M   'P 1'
#
loop_
_entity.id
_entity.type
_entity.pdbx_description
1 polymer ?
#
loop_
_entity_poly.entity_id
_entity_poly.type
_entity_poly.pdbx_seq_one_letter_code
_entity_poly.pdbx_strand_id
1 'polypeptide(L)'
;MRKKEGSSLGLIGDLDKVSTETVPLILLVPKSRREDLEKAQLAERLRSQFFIDYGVRLPEVLLRDGEGLDDNSIVLLINEIRVEQFMVYFDLMRVVNYSDEVVSFGINPTIHQQGSSQYFWVTHEEGEKLRELGYVLRNALDELYHCLAVTLARNVNEYFGIQETKHMLDQLEAKFPDLLKEVLRHATVQRISEVLQRLLSERVSVRNMKLIMEALALWAPREKDVINLVEHIRGAMARYICHKFANGGELRAVMISAEVEDVIRKGIRQTSGSTFLSLDPEASANLMDLITLKLDDLLIAHKDLVLLTSVDVRRFIKKMIEGRFPDLEVLSFGEIADSKSVNVIKTI
;
A
#
# COMPACT_ATOMS: atom_id res chain seq x y z
N MET A 1 -24.58 15.15 47.06
CA MET A 1 -24.10 15.54 45.71
C MET A 1 -23.91 14.29 44.87
N ARG A 2 -24.88 13.92 44.03
CA ARG A 2 -24.73 12.82 43.05
C ARG A 2 -24.15 13.40 41.76
N LYS A 3 -22.95 12.96 41.37
CA LYS A 3 -22.39 13.17 40.02
C LYS A 3 -23.38 12.57 39.03
N LYS A 4 -23.94 13.39 38.13
CA LYS A 4 -24.63 12.88 36.94
C LYS A 4 -23.57 12.24 36.05
N GLU A 5 -23.60 10.93 35.92
CA GLU A 5 -22.93 10.21 34.84
C GLU A 5 -23.53 10.74 33.53
N GLY A 6 -22.74 11.53 32.80
CA GLY A 6 -23.08 11.94 31.45
C GLY A 6 -23.08 10.70 30.56
N SER A 7 -24.13 10.56 29.75
CA SER A 7 -24.21 9.52 28.73
C SER A 7 -22.97 9.57 27.83
N SER A 8 -22.38 8.42 27.51
CA SER A 8 -21.29 8.30 26.53
C SER A 8 -21.77 8.42 25.08
N LEU A 9 -23.08 8.60 24.87
CA LEU A 9 -23.67 8.80 23.56
C LEU A 9 -23.57 10.27 23.16
N GLY A 10 -22.92 10.54 22.01
CA GLY A 10 -22.90 11.87 21.41
C GLY A 10 -24.30 12.33 21.00
N LEU A 11 -24.57 13.62 21.13
CA LEU A 11 -25.81 14.27 20.71
C LEU A 11 -25.54 15.14 19.48
N ILE A 12 -26.16 14.81 18.36
CA ILE A 12 -26.21 15.68 17.17
C ILE A 12 -27.42 16.60 17.35
N GLY A 13 -27.17 17.92 17.43
CA GLY A 13 -28.20 18.90 17.79
C GLY A 13 -29.30 19.09 16.73
N ASP A 14 -28.99 18.87 15.46
CA ASP A 14 -29.94 18.99 14.34
C ASP A 14 -29.63 17.89 13.32
N LEU A 15 -30.13 16.68 13.59
CA LEU A 15 -29.86 15.48 12.80
C LEU A 15 -30.28 15.66 11.32
N ASP A 16 -31.34 16.42 11.08
CA ASP A 16 -31.90 16.64 9.74
C ASP A 16 -31.02 17.57 8.87
N LYS A 17 -30.03 18.25 9.45
CA LYS A 17 -29.05 19.08 8.74
C LYS A 17 -27.67 18.45 8.60
N VAL A 18 -27.44 17.29 9.19
CA VAL A 18 -26.17 16.58 9.06
C VAL A 18 -26.22 15.73 7.80
N SER A 19 -25.14 15.75 7.03
CA SER A 19 -24.99 14.85 5.88
C SER A 19 -25.17 13.41 6.35
N THR A 20 -25.95 12.63 5.62
CA THR A 20 -26.09 11.19 5.87
C THR A 20 -24.82 10.42 5.53
N GLU A 21 -23.93 11.02 4.73
CA GLU A 21 -22.65 10.43 4.34
C GLU A 21 -21.60 10.64 5.45
N THR A 22 -20.87 9.56 5.75
CA THR A 22 -19.70 9.63 6.63
C THR A 22 -18.62 10.51 6.03
N VAL A 23 -17.84 11.18 6.89
CA VAL A 23 -16.62 11.84 6.40
C VAL A 23 -15.64 10.77 5.90
N PRO A 24 -15.23 10.80 4.61
CA PRO A 24 -14.47 9.70 4.03
C PRO A 24 -13.07 9.53 4.63
N LEU A 25 -12.34 10.64 4.88
CA LEU A 25 -10.97 10.60 5.39
C LEU A 25 -10.77 11.62 6.52
N ILE A 26 -10.34 11.13 7.68
CA ILE A 26 -9.97 11.96 8.83
C ILE A 26 -8.58 11.52 9.33
N LEU A 27 -7.72 12.48 9.62
CA LEU A 27 -6.49 12.26 10.38
C LEU A 27 -6.66 12.87 11.77
N LEU A 28 -6.63 12.03 12.79
CA LEU A 28 -6.47 12.48 14.17
C LEU A 28 -5.01 12.78 14.40
N VAL A 29 -4.72 14.03 14.78
CA VAL A 29 -3.37 14.53 15.01
C VAL A 29 -3.23 15.03 16.46
N PRO A 30 -2.01 15.03 17.02
CA PRO A 30 -1.78 15.57 18.35
C PRO A 30 -2.08 17.07 18.37
N LYS A 31 -2.78 17.54 19.41
CA LYS A 31 -3.18 18.94 19.52
C LYS A 31 -1.96 19.89 19.51
N SER A 32 -0.84 19.44 20.07
CA SER A 32 0.44 20.14 20.11
C SER A 32 1.02 20.41 18.72
N ARG A 33 0.80 19.51 17.75
CA ARG A 33 1.39 19.58 16.40
C ARG A 33 0.41 20.01 15.31
N ARG A 34 -0.87 20.20 15.64
CA ARG A 34 -1.92 20.50 14.66
C ARG A 34 -1.58 21.71 13.79
N GLU A 35 -1.23 22.84 14.41
CA GLU A 35 -0.95 24.09 13.69
C GLU A 35 0.23 23.93 12.73
N ASP A 36 1.26 23.18 13.13
CA ASP A 36 2.44 22.91 12.30
C ASP A 36 2.10 22.00 11.11
N LEU A 37 1.26 20.98 11.32
CA LEU A 37 0.80 20.08 10.24
C LEU A 37 -0.14 20.78 9.25
N GLU A 38 -0.97 21.71 9.73
CA GLU A 38 -1.79 22.58 8.88
C GLU A 38 -0.91 23.54 8.07
N LYS A 39 0.08 24.20 8.69
CA LYS A 39 1.06 25.04 7.99
C LYS A 39 1.88 24.26 6.96
N ALA A 40 2.21 23.01 7.26
CA ALA A 40 2.91 22.11 6.35
C ALA A 40 2.01 21.59 5.20
N GLN A 41 0.73 21.96 5.17
CA GLN A 41 -0.26 21.56 4.16
C GLN A 41 -0.35 20.04 4.01
N LEU A 42 -0.35 19.32 5.14
CA LEU A 42 -0.33 17.85 5.14
C LEU A 42 -1.46 17.26 4.29
N ALA A 43 -2.68 17.78 4.44
CA ALA A 43 -3.86 17.29 3.73
C ALA A 43 -3.76 17.49 2.21
N GLU A 44 -3.40 18.69 1.77
CA GLU A 44 -3.27 19.04 0.36
C GLU A 44 -2.12 18.28 -0.30
N ARG A 45 -0.98 18.15 0.40
CA ARG A 45 0.18 17.39 -0.07
C ARG A 45 -0.13 15.92 -0.18
N LEU A 46 -0.82 15.33 0.80
CA LEU A 46 -1.26 13.93 0.75
C LEU A 46 -2.10 13.67 -0.50
N ARG A 47 -3.13 14.49 -0.75
CA ARG A 47 -4.02 14.35 -1.92
C ARG A 47 -3.26 14.53 -3.23
N SER A 48 -2.41 15.55 -3.31
CA SER A 48 -1.64 15.87 -4.51
C SER A 48 -0.61 14.78 -4.84
N GLN A 49 0.14 14.34 -3.83
CA GLN A 49 1.17 13.32 -3.99
C GLN A 49 0.55 11.94 -4.27
N PHE A 50 -0.55 11.59 -3.61
CA PHE A 50 -1.28 10.34 -3.91
C PHE A 50 -1.80 10.31 -5.35
N PHE A 51 -2.31 11.43 -5.86
CA PHE A 51 -2.68 11.52 -7.27
C PHE A 51 -1.47 11.37 -8.21
N ILE A 52 -0.32 11.93 -7.82
CA ILE A 52 0.92 11.79 -8.58
C ILE A 52 1.39 10.33 -8.62
N ASP A 53 1.34 9.65 -7.49
CA ASP A 53 1.94 8.32 -7.34
C ASP A 53 1.00 7.21 -7.82
N TYR A 54 -0.33 7.36 -7.60
CA TYR A 54 -1.32 6.31 -7.89
C TYR A 54 -2.30 6.66 -9.01
N GLY A 55 -2.41 7.94 -9.40
CA GLY A 55 -3.30 8.37 -10.50
C GLY A 55 -4.76 8.55 -10.11
N VAL A 56 -5.12 8.37 -8.85
CA VAL A 56 -6.49 8.53 -8.33
C VAL A 56 -6.58 9.71 -7.37
N ARG A 57 -7.73 10.36 -7.32
CA ARG A 57 -7.96 11.50 -6.42
C ARG A 57 -8.51 11.00 -5.09
N LEU A 58 -7.86 11.38 -4.00
CA LEU A 58 -8.41 11.16 -2.67
C LEU A 58 -9.56 12.16 -2.39
N PRO A 59 -10.57 11.74 -1.61
CA PRO A 59 -11.52 12.65 -0.96
C PRO A 59 -10.81 13.77 -0.17
N GLU A 60 -11.59 14.73 0.29
CA GLU A 60 -11.09 15.71 1.24
C GLU A 60 -10.60 15.03 2.53
N VAL A 61 -9.45 15.50 3.05
CA VAL A 61 -8.81 14.94 4.24
C VAL A 61 -8.97 15.96 5.35
N LEU A 62 -9.71 15.59 6.40
CA LEU A 62 -9.92 16.48 7.54
C LEU A 62 -8.89 16.21 8.65
N LEU A 63 -8.26 17.26 9.15
CA LEU A 63 -7.43 17.19 10.36
C LEU A 63 -8.30 17.47 11.59
N ARG A 64 -8.28 16.56 12.56
CA ARG A 64 -8.98 16.70 13.85
C ARG A 64 -8.02 16.43 15.01
N ASP A 65 -8.31 17.06 16.15
CA ASP A 65 -7.56 16.79 17.38
C ASP A 65 -7.85 15.37 17.84
N GLY A 66 -6.80 14.57 18.07
CA GLY A 66 -6.92 13.29 18.73
C GLY A 66 -6.82 13.43 20.23
N GLU A 67 -7.92 13.18 20.95
CA GLU A 67 -7.90 13.16 22.41
C GLU A 67 -7.03 11.99 22.89
N GLY A 68 -6.02 12.30 23.73
CA GLY A 68 -5.14 11.30 24.33
C GLY A 68 -4.07 10.71 23.40
N LEU A 69 -3.86 11.27 22.20
CA LEU A 69 -2.71 10.91 21.37
C LEU A 69 -1.42 11.49 21.92
N ASP A 70 -0.34 10.71 21.86
CA ASP A 70 1.02 11.21 22.10
C ASP A 70 1.48 12.13 20.95
N ASP A 71 2.50 12.95 21.20
CA ASP A 71 2.99 13.96 20.25
C ASP A 71 3.54 13.40 18.93
N ASN A 72 3.75 12.08 18.83
CA ASN A 72 4.27 11.38 17.66
C ASN A 72 3.25 10.41 17.05
N SER A 73 2.01 10.37 17.55
CA SER A 73 0.96 9.47 17.06
C SER A 73 -0.01 10.17 16.12
N ILE A 74 -0.28 9.55 14.97
CA ILE A 74 -1.37 9.94 14.06
C ILE A 74 -2.30 8.75 13.85
N VAL A 75 -3.61 8.99 13.84
CA VAL A 75 -4.60 7.93 13.53
C VAL A 75 -5.33 8.28 12.24
N LEU A 76 -5.33 7.35 11.29
CA LEU A 76 -6.16 7.43 10.09
C LEU A 76 -7.52 6.80 10.37
N LEU A 77 -8.57 7.56 10.07
CA LEU A 77 -9.94 7.06 10.01
C LEU A 77 -10.41 7.11 8.57
N ILE A 78 -11.06 6.04 8.14
CA ILE A 78 -11.77 5.95 6.88
C ILE A 78 -13.24 5.72 7.20
N ASN A 79 -14.13 6.52 6.63
CA ASN A 79 -15.57 6.47 6.92
C ASN A 79 -15.86 6.52 8.44
N GLU A 80 -15.13 7.40 9.14
CA GLU A 80 -15.17 7.60 10.60
C GLU A 80 -14.76 6.39 11.47
N ILE A 81 -14.24 5.33 10.86
CA ILE A 81 -13.75 4.13 11.54
C ILE A 81 -12.22 4.19 11.61
N ARG A 82 -11.65 3.94 12.79
CA ARG A 82 -10.19 3.85 12.97
C ARG A 82 -9.65 2.69 12.14
N VAL A 83 -8.76 2.99 11.19
CA VAL A 83 -8.12 2.00 10.33
C VAL A 83 -6.73 1.68 10.83
N GLU A 84 -5.92 2.70 11.12
CA GLU A 84 -4.53 2.49 11.51
C GLU A 84 -4.01 3.66 12.36
N GLN A 85 -3.09 3.36 13.27
CA GLN A 85 -2.34 4.34 14.05
C GLN A 85 -0.86 4.25 13.69
N PHE A 86 -0.26 5.38 13.36
CA PHE A 86 1.13 5.51 12.97
C PHE A 86 1.91 6.24 14.05
N MET A 87 3.11 5.75 14.35
CA MET A 87 4.08 6.44 15.18
C MET A 87 5.15 7.09 14.29
N VAL A 88 5.23 8.41 14.33
CA VAL A 88 6.12 9.23 13.50
C VAL A 88 6.84 10.23 14.40
N TYR A 89 8.16 10.08 14.52
CA TYR A 89 9.00 10.99 15.28
C TYR A 89 9.34 12.21 14.42
N PHE A 90 8.52 13.26 14.50
CA PHE A 90 8.57 14.43 13.61
C PHE A 90 9.91 15.18 13.60
N ASP A 91 10.65 15.11 14.72
CA ASP A 91 11.90 15.83 14.91
C ASP A 91 13.14 14.95 14.61
N LEU A 92 12.92 13.73 14.11
CA LEU A 92 13.95 12.74 13.78
C LEU A 92 13.92 12.35 12.30
N MET A 93 14.94 11.62 11.88
CA MET A 93 15.07 11.05 10.53
C MET A 93 14.97 9.53 10.61
N ARG A 94 14.18 8.92 9.73
CA ARG A 94 14.08 7.47 9.62
C ARG A 94 15.22 6.90 8.77
N VAL A 95 15.86 5.85 9.26
CA VAL A 95 16.83 5.05 8.48
C VAL A 95 16.07 3.90 7.81
N VAL A 96 15.98 3.92 6.47
CA VAL A 96 15.13 3.00 5.70
C VAL A 96 15.78 1.63 5.53
N ASN A 97 17.08 1.59 5.25
CA ASN A 97 17.89 0.38 5.07
C ASN A 97 18.77 0.12 6.31
N TYR A 98 18.18 0.21 7.50
CA TYR A 98 18.90 0.03 8.76
C TYR A 98 19.60 -1.34 8.85
N SER A 99 20.75 -1.36 9.53
CA SER A 99 21.48 -2.56 9.93
C SER A 99 22.09 -2.35 11.33
N ASP A 100 22.38 -3.44 12.05
CA ASP A 100 22.97 -3.37 13.40
C ASP A 100 24.38 -2.74 13.44
N GLU A 101 25.01 -2.56 12.27
CA GLU A 101 26.26 -1.81 12.12
C GLU A 101 26.12 -0.37 12.61
N VAL A 102 24.92 0.22 12.55
CA VAL A 102 24.64 1.58 13.08
C VAL A 102 25.01 1.69 14.56
N VAL A 103 24.72 0.66 15.37
CA VAL A 103 25.06 0.63 16.80
C VAL A 103 26.58 0.57 16.99
N SER A 104 27.30 -0.08 16.07
CA SER A 104 28.76 -0.17 16.11
C SER A 104 29.44 1.19 15.86
N PHE A 105 28.75 2.14 15.23
CA PHE A 105 29.20 3.53 15.12
C PHE A 105 28.90 4.38 16.36
N GLY A 106 28.34 3.79 17.42
CA GLY A 106 27.98 4.48 18.66
C GLY A 106 26.65 5.25 18.59
N ILE A 107 25.83 5.01 17.58
CA ILE A 107 24.51 5.63 17.40
C ILE A 107 23.45 4.73 18.06
N ASN A 108 22.63 5.30 18.93
CA ASN A 108 21.52 4.59 19.59
C ASN A 108 20.19 5.04 18.98
N PRO A 109 19.63 4.29 18.01
CA PRO A 109 18.39 4.70 17.35
C PRO A 109 17.19 4.62 18.29
N THR A 110 16.22 5.51 18.09
CA THR A 110 14.88 5.31 18.62
C THR A 110 14.16 4.25 17.79
N ILE A 111 13.70 3.19 18.44
CA ILE A 111 13.08 2.03 17.78
C ILE A 111 11.58 2.05 18.03
N HIS A 112 10.79 1.92 16.98
CA HIS A 112 9.35 1.65 17.04
C HIS A 112 9.04 0.34 16.31
N GLN A 113 8.14 -0.46 16.88
CA GLN A 113 7.73 -1.74 16.31
C GLN A 113 6.21 -1.77 16.10
N GLN A 114 5.80 -2.21 14.91
CA GLN A 114 4.40 -2.43 14.54
C GLN A 114 4.28 -3.83 13.92
N GLY A 115 3.67 -4.76 14.65
CA GLY A 115 3.71 -6.19 14.30
C GLY A 115 5.14 -6.73 14.33
N SER A 116 5.58 -7.37 13.25
CA SER A 116 6.97 -7.80 13.07
C SER A 116 7.86 -6.77 12.37
N SER A 117 7.31 -5.63 11.90
CA SER A 117 8.09 -4.57 11.27
C SER A 117 8.70 -3.63 12.29
N GLN A 118 9.98 -3.32 12.12
CA GLN A 118 10.74 -2.39 12.94
C GLN A 118 11.08 -1.11 12.17
N TYR A 119 11.12 0.01 12.91
CA TYR A 119 11.36 1.35 12.39
C TYR A 119 12.42 2.02 13.24
N PHE A 120 13.50 2.48 12.59
CA PHE A 120 14.66 3.04 13.26
C PHE A 120 14.79 4.53 12.95
N TRP A 121 14.90 5.34 14.01
CA TRP A 121 14.94 6.78 13.93
C TRP A 121 16.21 7.31 14.59
N VAL A 122 16.86 8.27 13.96
CA VAL A 122 18.09 8.91 14.42
C VAL A 122 17.95 10.42 14.39
N THR A 123 18.81 11.13 15.11
CA THR A 123 18.85 12.59 15.04
C THR A 123 19.29 13.06 13.64
N HIS A 124 19.01 14.32 13.32
CA HIS A 124 19.46 14.91 12.05
C HIS A 124 20.99 14.87 11.87
N GLU A 125 21.76 15.09 12.94
CA GLU A 125 23.24 15.05 12.89
C GLU A 125 23.77 13.64 12.62
N GLU A 126 23.23 12.63 13.31
CA GLU A 126 23.57 11.22 13.07
C GLU A 126 23.13 10.77 11.67
N GLY A 127 21.99 11.26 11.20
CA GLY A 127 21.50 11.03 9.85
C GLY A 127 22.54 11.42 8.80
N GLU A 128 23.05 12.66 8.82
CA GLU A 128 24.03 13.08 7.81
C GLU A 128 25.30 12.21 7.82
N LYS A 129 25.77 11.76 8.99
CA LYS A 129 26.89 10.79 9.10
C LYS A 129 26.55 9.44 8.43
N LEU A 130 25.35 8.91 8.67
CA LEU A 130 24.90 7.66 8.05
C LEU A 130 24.71 7.80 6.54
N ARG A 131 24.31 8.98 6.05
CA ARG A 131 24.16 9.23 4.61
C ARG A 131 25.49 9.09 3.86
N GLU A 132 26.59 9.55 4.46
CA GLU A 132 27.94 9.39 3.89
C GLU A 132 28.38 7.92 3.79
N LEU A 133 27.84 7.06 4.67
CA LEU A 133 28.06 5.62 4.68
C LEU A 133 27.11 4.84 3.76
N GLY A 134 26.26 5.53 2.99
CA GLY A 134 25.35 4.91 2.02
C GLY A 134 23.99 4.50 2.59
N TYR A 135 23.64 4.89 3.82
CA TYR A 135 22.29 4.69 4.34
C TYR A 135 21.28 5.64 3.68
N VAL A 136 20.09 5.12 3.43
CA VAL A 136 18.95 5.85 2.88
C VAL A 136 18.12 6.39 4.03
N LEU A 137 17.98 7.71 4.07
CA LEU A 137 17.19 8.40 5.09
C LEU A 137 15.89 8.92 4.51
N ARG A 138 14.86 8.97 5.34
CA ARG A 138 13.58 9.60 5.02
C ARG A 138 13.19 10.54 6.15
N ASN A 139 12.77 11.76 5.82
CA ASN A 139 12.24 12.67 6.84
C ASN A 139 10.88 12.17 7.34
N ALA A 140 10.46 12.68 8.50
CA ALA A 140 9.25 12.24 9.16
C ALA A 140 7.96 12.46 8.35
N LEU A 141 7.84 13.58 7.63
CA LEU A 141 6.65 13.88 6.82
C LEU A 141 6.55 12.98 5.58
N ASP A 142 7.68 12.67 4.94
CA ASP A 142 7.73 11.75 3.80
C ASP A 142 7.47 10.31 4.25
N GLU A 143 7.92 9.94 5.45
CA GLU A 143 7.58 8.64 6.06
C GLU A 143 6.08 8.57 6.39
N LEU A 144 5.51 9.62 6.99
CA LEU A 144 4.07 9.71 7.25
C LEU A 144 3.27 9.57 5.96
N TYR A 145 3.65 10.30 4.90
CA TYR A 145 3.03 10.16 3.58
C TYR A 145 3.12 8.72 3.09
N HIS A 146 4.29 8.09 3.18
CA HIS A 146 4.46 6.71 2.72
C HIS A 146 3.58 5.73 3.48
N CYS A 147 3.49 5.84 4.81
CA CYS A 147 2.59 5.03 5.63
C CYS A 147 1.12 5.23 5.23
N LEU A 148 0.67 6.49 5.16
CA LEU A 148 -0.70 6.80 4.73
C LEU A 148 -1.00 6.29 3.33
N ALA A 149 -0.08 6.45 2.38
CA ALA A 149 -0.26 6.02 1.00
C ALA A 149 -0.37 4.50 0.87
N VAL A 150 0.38 3.73 1.65
CA VAL A 150 0.29 2.26 1.69
C VAL A 150 -1.08 1.84 2.23
N THR A 151 -1.50 2.40 3.36
CA THR A 151 -2.79 2.08 3.99
C THR A 151 -3.98 2.51 3.13
N LEU A 152 -3.92 3.69 2.50
CA LEU A 152 -4.96 4.19 1.60
C LEU A 152 -5.06 3.33 0.34
N ALA A 153 -3.93 2.98 -0.28
CA ALA A 153 -3.91 2.10 -1.45
C ALA A 153 -4.56 0.74 -1.16
N ARG A 154 -4.26 0.14 0.00
CA ARG A 154 -4.92 -1.10 0.46
C ARG A 154 -6.44 -0.95 0.63
N ASN A 155 -6.90 0.21 1.10
CA ASN A 155 -8.31 0.52 1.34
C ASN A 155 -8.98 1.27 0.18
N VAL A 156 -8.47 1.13 -1.05
CA VAL A 156 -8.95 1.88 -2.22
C VAL A 156 -10.45 1.69 -2.50
N ASN A 157 -11.00 0.53 -2.17
CA ASN A 157 -12.41 0.21 -2.35
C ASN A 157 -13.36 1.10 -1.53
N GLU A 158 -12.87 1.77 -0.50
CA GLU A 158 -13.66 2.66 0.36
C GLU A 158 -13.96 4.02 -0.30
N TYR A 159 -13.17 4.43 -1.31
CA TYR A 159 -13.29 5.77 -1.90
C TYR A 159 -13.12 5.81 -3.43
N PHE A 160 -12.86 4.67 -4.07
CA PHE A 160 -12.72 4.57 -5.53
C PHE A 160 -13.61 3.46 -6.06
N GLY A 161 -14.55 3.78 -6.95
CA GLY A 161 -15.45 2.83 -7.57
C GLY A 161 -15.85 3.22 -9.00
N ILE A 162 -17.09 2.89 -9.34
CA ILE A 162 -17.62 3.03 -10.72
C ILE A 162 -17.63 4.51 -11.14
N GLN A 163 -18.00 5.41 -10.23
CA GLN A 163 -18.13 6.85 -10.54
C GLN A 163 -16.76 7.46 -10.85
N GLU A 164 -15.76 7.19 -10.01
CA GLU A 164 -14.39 7.65 -10.22
C GLU A 164 -13.81 7.05 -11.50
N THR A 165 -14.06 5.76 -11.74
CA THR A 165 -13.67 5.09 -12.99
C THR A 165 -14.29 5.78 -14.19
N LYS A 166 -15.62 6.03 -14.19
CA LYS A 166 -16.31 6.72 -15.28
C LYS A 166 -15.71 8.10 -15.54
N HIS A 167 -15.44 8.87 -14.50
CA HIS A 167 -14.79 10.18 -14.63
C HIS A 167 -13.41 10.09 -15.28
N MET A 168 -12.59 9.10 -14.90
CA MET A 168 -11.28 8.88 -15.52
C MET A 168 -11.41 8.46 -17.00
N LEU A 169 -12.40 7.63 -17.33
CA LEU A 169 -12.67 7.23 -18.71
C LEU A 169 -13.14 8.41 -19.57
N ASP A 170 -13.97 9.31 -19.03
CA ASP A 170 -14.42 10.52 -19.74
C ASP A 170 -13.24 11.45 -20.08
N GLN A 171 -12.30 11.61 -19.15
CA GLN A 171 -11.07 12.36 -19.40
C GLN A 171 -10.17 11.69 -20.45
N LEU A 172 -10.17 10.37 -20.49
CA LEU A 172 -9.44 9.61 -21.51
C LEU A 172 -10.11 9.70 -22.87
N GLU A 173 -11.45 9.68 -22.92
CA GLU A 173 -12.25 9.78 -24.16
C GLU A 173 -11.92 11.06 -24.93
N ALA A 174 -11.71 12.17 -24.22
CA ALA A 174 -11.33 13.44 -24.82
C ALA A 174 -9.97 13.39 -25.56
N LYS A 175 -9.12 12.40 -25.27
CA LYS A 175 -7.77 12.25 -25.86
C LYS A 175 -7.63 11.04 -26.78
N PHE A 176 -8.25 9.91 -26.42
CA PHE A 176 -8.12 8.62 -27.09
C PHE A 176 -9.51 7.96 -27.28
N PRO A 177 -10.43 8.59 -28.03
CA PRO A 177 -11.81 8.13 -28.12
C PRO A 177 -11.94 6.73 -28.74
N ASP A 178 -11.14 6.41 -29.76
CA ASP A 178 -11.24 5.12 -30.44
C ASP A 178 -10.65 3.96 -29.62
N LEU A 179 -9.61 4.23 -28.81
CA LEU A 179 -9.11 3.26 -27.84
C LEU A 179 -10.18 2.93 -26.81
N LEU A 180 -10.84 3.96 -26.24
CA LEU A 180 -11.89 3.74 -25.25
C LEU A 180 -13.08 2.98 -25.84
N LYS A 181 -13.50 3.32 -27.07
CA LYS A 181 -14.55 2.59 -27.79
C LYS A 181 -14.20 1.12 -27.97
N GLU A 182 -12.94 0.81 -28.30
CA GLU A 182 -12.51 -0.59 -28.45
C GLU A 182 -12.53 -1.33 -27.12
N VAL A 183 -12.02 -0.74 -26.04
CA VAL A 183 -12.04 -1.37 -24.70
C VAL A 183 -13.49 -1.65 -24.26
N LEU A 184 -14.39 -0.67 -24.43
CA LEU A 184 -15.79 -0.79 -24.00
C LEU A 184 -16.61 -1.83 -24.79
N ARG A 185 -16.12 -2.32 -25.93
CA ARG A 185 -16.73 -3.48 -26.62
C ARG A 185 -16.54 -4.79 -25.86
N HIS A 186 -15.48 -4.89 -25.05
CA HIS A 186 -15.06 -6.14 -24.40
C HIS A 186 -15.11 -6.10 -22.87
N ALA A 187 -15.06 -4.91 -22.28
CA ALA A 187 -15.11 -4.71 -20.82
C ALA A 187 -16.07 -3.57 -20.46
N THR A 188 -16.99 -3.85 -19.54
CA THR A 188 -17.90 -2.85 -18.98
C THR A 188 -17.15 -1.91 -18.03
N VAL A 189 -17.72 -0.73 -17.74
CA VAL A 189 -17.16 0.21 -16.75
C VAL A 189 -16.97 -0.47 -15.38
N GLN A 190 -17.91 -1.32 -14.98
CA GLN A 190 -17.80 -2.15 -13.76
C GLN A 190 -16.53 -3.02 -13.79
N ARG A 191 -16.32 -3.76 -14.90
CA ARG A 191 -15.17 -4.66 -15.04
C ARG A 191 -13.85 -3.90 -15.06
N ILE A 192 -13.83 -2.72 -15.68
CA ILE A 192 -12.66 -1.83 -15.65
C ILE A 192 -12.39 -1.35 -14.22
N SER A 193 -13.43 -0.92 -13.49
CA SER A 193 -13.32 -0.47 -12.10
C SER A 193 -12.73 -1.57 -11.21
N GLU A 194 -13.17 -2.81 -11.36
CA GLU A 194 -12.63 -3.96 -10.60
C GLU A 194 -11.14 -4.21 -10.90
N VAL A 195 -10.72 -4.07 -12.17
CA VAL A 195 -9.30 -4.18 -12.55
C VAL A 195 -8.49 -3.06 -11.90
N LEU A 196 -8.95 -1.81 -11.99
CA LEU A 196 -8.25 -0.67 -11.40
C LEU A 196 -8.14 -0.78 -9.88
N GLN A 197 -9.23 -1.19 -9.20
CA GLN A 197 -9.23 -1.43 -7.75
C GLN A 197 -8.21 -2.49 -7.35
N ARG A 198 -8.15 -3.63 -8.06
CA ARG A 198 -7.18 -4.72 -7.78
C ARG A 198 -5.73 -4.32 -8.02
N LEU A 199 -5.48 -3.47 -9.01
CA LEU A 199 -4.15 -2.87 -9.22
C LEU A 199 -3.79 -1.97 -8.03
N LEU A 200 -4.68 -1.05 -7.67
CA LEU A 200 -4.46 -0.08 -6.60
C LEU A 200 -4.31 -0.74 -5.22
N SER A 201 -5.10 -1.78 -4.93
CA SER A 201 -5.05 -2.54 -3.67
C SER A 201 -3.70 -3.22 -3.44
N GLU A 202 -2.99 -3.55 -4.51
CA GLU A 202 -1.62 -4.08 -4.50
C GLU A 202 -0.57 -2.99 -4.79
N ARG A 203 -0.91 -1.74 -4.49
CA ARG A 203 -0.07 -0.54 -4.65
C ARG A 203 0.44 -0.33 -6.09
N VAL A 204 -0.25 -0.80 -7.12
CA VAL A 204 0.08 -0.52 -8.53
C VAL A 204 -0.61 0.76 -8.98
N SER A 205 0.18 1.69 -9.52
CA SER A 205 -0.32 2.97 -10.03
C SER A 205 -1.19 2.78 -11.28
N VAL A 206 -2.33 3.47 -11.33
CA VAL A 206 -3.19 3.54 -12.52
C VAL A 206 -3.04 4.84 -13.30
N ARG A 207 -2.00 5.62 -13.00
CA ARG A 207 -1.77 6.92 -13.63
C ARG A 207 -1.54 6.82 -15.14
N ASN A 208 -0.88 5.77 -15.61
CA ASN A 208 -0.76 5.50 -17.04
C ASN A 208 -1.99 4.76 -17.57
N MET A 209 -3.12 5.46 -17.58
CA MET A 209 -4.40 4.92 -18.02
C MET A 209 -4.38 4.48 -19.49
N LYS A 210 -3.60 5.16 -20.35
CA LYS A 210 -3.44 4.78 -21.76
C LYS A 210 -2.92 3.34 -21.88
N LEU A 211 -1.82 3.03 -21.19
CA LEU A 211 -1.20 1.70 -21.28
C LEU A 211 -2.10 0.61 -20.68
N ILE A 212 -2.80 0.91 -19.59
CA ILE A 212 -3.80 0.00 -19.00
C ILE A 212 -4.92 -0.29 -20.01
N MET A 213 -5.44 0.73 -20.69
CA MET A 213 -6.48 0.56 -21.70
C MET A 213 -5.99 -0.20 -22.93
N GLU A 214 -4.77 0.03 -23.41
CA GLU A 214 -4.16 -0.76 -24.50
C GLU A 214 -4.04 -2.24 -24.11
N ALA A 215 -3.60 -2.53 -22.89
CA ALA A 215 -3.53 -3.90 -22.37
C ALA A 215 -4.93 -4.53 -22.22
N LEU A 216 -5.94 -3.77 -21.78
CA LEU A 216 -7.33 -4.24 -21.72
C LEU A 216 -7.90 -4.53 -23.11
N ALA A 217 -7.65 -3.67 -24.10
CA ALA A 217 -8.10 -3.90 -25.48
C ALA A 217 -7.51 -5.20 -26.06
N LEU A 218 -6.28 -5.55 -25.67
CA LEU A 218 -5.63 -6.79 -26.09
C LEU A 218 -6.19 -8.04 -25.38
N TRP A 219 -6.36 -7.97 -24.05
CA TRP A 219 -6.61 -9.15 -23.21
C TRP A 219 -8.09 -9.40 -22.86
N ALA A 220 -8.91 -8.35 -22.70
CA ALA A 220 -10.32 -8.48 -22.33
C ALA A 220 -11.21 -9.29 -23.32
N PRO A 221 -10.91 -9.35 -24.65
CA PRO A 221 -11.65 -10.22 -25.55
C PRO A 221 -11.48 -11.71 -25.22
N ARG A 222 -10.26 -12.10 -24.78
CA ARG A 222 -9.82 -13.50 -24.60
C ARG A 222 -10.00 -13.98 -23.18
N GLU A 223 -9.72 -13.14 -22.21
CA GLU A 223 -9.82 -13.46 -20.79
C GLU A 223 -11.13 -12.89 -20.24
N LYS A 224 -11.95 -13.73 -19.61
CA LYS A 224 -13.24 -13.35 -19.01
C LYS A 224 -13.15 -13.26 -17.49
N ASP A 225 -12.22 -13.98 -16.88
CA ASP A 225 -11.96 -13.88 -15.45
C ASP A 225 -11.23 -12.58 -15.12
N VAL A 226 -11.71 -11.86 -14.12
CA VAL A 226 -11.13 -10.56 -13.72
C VAL A 226 -9.76 -10.74 -13.07
N ILE A 227 -9.54 -11.84 -12.34
CA ILE A 227 -8.30 -12.08 -11.60
C ILE A 227 -7.16 -12.35 -12.59
N ASN A 228 -7.38 -13.25 -13.55
CA ASN A 228 -6.42 -13.51 -14.63
C ASN A 228 -6.18 -12.27 -15.49
N LEU A 229 -7.24 -11.49 -15.80
CA LEU A 229 -7.09 -10.25 -16.55
C LEU A 229 -6.15 -9.29 -15.83
N VAL A 230 -6.28 -9.12 -14.51
CA VAL A 230 -5.37 -8.27 -13.71
C VAL A 230 -3.92 -8.72 -13.85
N GLU A 231 -3.62 -10.03 -13.79
CA GLU A 231 -2.24 -10.51 -13.98
C GLU A 231 -1.68 -10.14 -15.37
N HIS A 232 -2.49 -10.21 -16.42
CA HIS A 232 -2.08 -9.75 -17.75
C HIS A 232 -1.80 -8.24 -17.79
N ILE A 233 -2.66 -7.42 -17.16
CA ILE A 233 -2.46 -5.98 -17.09
C ILE A 233 -1.21 -5.65 -16.27
N ARG A 234 -0.97 -6.35 -15.16
CA ARG A 234 0.25 -6.21 -14.35
C ARG A 234 1.51 -6.53 -15.16
N GLY A 235 1.47 -7.61 -15.95
CA GLY A 235 2.56 -7.95 -16.89
C GLY A 235 2.84 -6.82 -17.89
N ALA A 236 1.81 -6.19 -18.47
CA ALA A 236 1.97 -5.03 -19.35
C ALA A 236 2.53 -3.79 -18.60
N MET A 237 2.23 -3.67 -17.31
CA MET A 237 2.68 -2.59 -16.43
C MET A 237 4.04 -2.87 -15.75
N ALA A 238 4.73 -3.96 -16.08
CA ALA A 238 5.97 -4.41 -15.42
C ALA A 238 6.97 -3.27 -15.15
N ARG A 239 7.33 -2.49 -16.19
CA ARG A 239 8.24 -1.35 -16.06
C ARG A 239 7.81 -0.32 -15.01
N TYR A 240 6.51 -0.04 -14.90
CA TYR A 240 5.95 0.92 -13.95
C TYR A 240 5.91 0.36 -12.54
N ILE A 241 5.54 -0.92 -12.41
CA ILE A 241 5.55 -1.64 -11.13
C ILE A 241 6.98 -1.65 -10.58
N CYS A 242 7.94 -2.12 -11.38
CA CYS A 242 9.34 -2.14 -10.98
C CYS A 242 9.86 -0.75 -10.57
N HIS A 243 9.61 0.28 -11.38
CA HIS A 243 10.05 1.64 -11.06
C HIS A 243 9.45 2.17 -9.75
N LYS A 244 8.19 1.84 -9.47
CA LYS A 244 7.50 2.28 -8.26
C LYS A 244 8.08 1.69 -6.98
N PHE A 245 8.46 0.41 -7.00
CA PHE A 245 9.00 -0.27 -5.82
C PHE A 245 10.52 -0.12 -5.65
N ALA A 246 11.24 0.30 -6.69
CA ALA A 246 12.69 0.46 -6.66
C ALA A 246 13.18 1.79 -6.02
N ASN A 247 12.38 2.44 -5.16
CA ASN A 247 12.61 3.71 -4.44
C ASN A 247 14.03 4.36 -4.57
N GLY A 248 14.34 4.97 -5.73
CA GLY A 248 15.59 5.70 -5.95
C GLY A 248 16.78 4.90 -6.52
N GLY A 249 16.59 3.63 -6.89
CA GLY A 249 17.53 2.88 -7.73
C GLY A 249 17.61 1.37 -7.46
N GLU A 250 17.22 0.92 -6.27
CA GLU A 250 17.39 -0.46 -5.80
C GLU A 250 16.06 -1.03 -5.30
N LEU A 251 15.69 -2.20 -5.83
CA LEU A 251 14.56 -2.98 -5.36
C LEU A 251 15.02 -3.92 -4.25
N ARG A 252 14.56 -3.70 -3.02
CA ARG A 252 14.85 -4.57 -1.87
C ARG A 252 13.84 -5.69 -1.83
N ALA A 253 14.35 -6.92 -1.95
CA ALA A 253 13.52 -8.08 -2.19
C ALA A 253 13.81 -9.22 -1.21
N VAL A 254 12.77 -9.94 -0.86
CA VAL A 254 12.85 -11.25 -0.22
C VAL A 254 12.38 -12.28 -1.25
N MET A 255 13.20 -13.29 -1.53
CA MET A 255 12.91 -14.29 -2.54
C MET A 255 12.15 -15.48 -1.95
N ILE A 256 11.11 -15.96 -2.61
CA ILE A 256 10.46 -17.22 -2.26
C ILE A 256 11.28 -18.38 -2.84
N SER A 257 11.60 -19.39 -2.03
CA SER A 257 12.29 -20.60 -2.47
C SER A 257 11.43 -21.47 -3.40
N ALA A 258 12.09 -22.27 -4.25
CA ALA A 258 11.41 -23.18 -5.17
C ALA A 258 10.53 -24.21 -4.43
N GLU A 259 10.96 -24.64 -3.24
CA GLU A 259 10.24 -25.56 -2.38
C GLU A 259 8.90 -24.96 -1.93
N VAL A 260 8.89 -23.69 -1.51
CA VAL A 260 7.66 -22.98 -1.14
C VAL A 260 6.76 -22.79 -2.36
N GLU A 261 7.33 -22.40 -3.50
CA GLU A 261 6.55 -22.25 -4.74
C GLU A 261 5.88 -23.57 -5.15
N ASP A 262 6.57 -24.70 -5.02
CA ASP A 262 6.04 -26.02 -5.35
C ASP A 262 4.88 -26.44 -4.44
N VAL A 263 4.92 -26.08 -3.15
CA VAL A 263 3.80 -26.32 -2.23
C VAL A 263 2.56 -25.54 -2.70
N ILE A 264 2.73 -24.25 -3.01
CA ILE A 264 1.63 -23.42 -3.53
C ILE A 264 1.11 -23.98 -4.85
N ARG A 265 2.01 -24.29 -5.79
CA ARG A 265 1.70 -24.79 -7.14
C ARG A 265 0.89 -26.08 -7.10
N LYS A 266 1.22 -27.02 -6.21
CA LYS A 266 0.45 -28.26 -5.99
C LYS A 266 -0.98 -28.00 -5.45
N GLY A 267 -1.17 -26.90 -4.74
CA GLY A 267 -2.47 -26.48 -4.22
C GLY A 267 -3.35 -25.77 -5.24
N ILE A 268 -2.82 -25.32 -6.38
CA ILE A 268 -3.59 -24.59 -7.38
C ILE A 268 -4.60 -25.54 -8.06
N ARG A 269 -5.89 -25.18 -8.00
CA ARG A 269 -6.97 -25.90 -8.67
C ARG A 269 -7.60 -25.00 -9.72
N GLN A 270 -7.69 -25.51 -10.94
CA GLN A 270 -8.38 -24.87 -12.05
C GLN A 270 -9.77 -25.49 -12.19
N THR A 271 -10.79 -24.64 -12.13
CA THR A 271 -12.17 -25.01 -12.46
C THR A 271 -12.61 -24.27 -13.71
N SER A 272 -13.78 -24.63 -14.25
CA SER A 272 -14.35 -24.02 -15.46
C SER A 272 -14.61 -22.50 -15.33
N GLY A 273 -14.61 -21.93 -14.13
CA GLY A 273 -14.90 -20.52 -13.90
C GLY A 273 -13.84 -19.75 -13.10
N SER A 274 -12.98 -20.42 -12.33
CA SER A 274 -11.96 -19.74 -11.52
C SER A 274 -10.76 -20.64 -11.23
N THR A 275 -9.61 -20.00 -11.02
CA THR A 275 -8.41 -20.66 -10.48
C THR A 275 -8.21 -20.21 -9.04
N PHE A 276 -8.18 -21.15 -8.10
CA PHE A 276 -8.03 -20.85 -6.68
C PHE A 276 -6.99 -21.76 -6.02
N LEU A 277 -6.52 -21.32 -4.85
CA LEU A 277 -5.60 -22.10 -4.02
C LEU A 277 -6.41 -23.00 -3.07
N SER A 278 -6.13 -24.30 -3.11
CA SER A 278 -6.72 -25.31 -2.23
C SER A 278 -5.60 -26.11 -1.58
N LEU A 279 -5.21 -25.65 -0.39
CA LEU A 279 -4.27 -26.35 0.50
C LEU A 279 -5.04 -26.93 1.68
N ASP A 280 -4.51 -28.01 2.24
CA ASP A 280 -4.91 -28.49 3.55
C ASP A 280 -4.68 -27.36 4.59
N PRO A 281 -5.64 -27.08 5.50
CA PRO A 281 -5.45 -26.14 6.59
C PRO A 281 -4.12 -26.30 7.34
N GLU A 282 -3.68 -27.54 7.60
CA GLU A 282 -2.41 -27.80 8.28
C GLU A 282 -1.21 -27.36 7.43
N ALA A 283 -1.22 -27.69 6.14
CA ALA A 283 -0.17 -27.27 5.21
C ALA A 283 -0.11 -25.74 5.05
N SER A 284 -1.27 -25.08 5.00
CA SER A 284 -1.36 -23.62 4.92
C SER A 284 -0.84 -22.94 6.19
N ALA A 285 -1.17 -23.47 7.37
CA ALA A 285 -0.70 -22.95 8.65
C ALA A 285 0.83 -23.08 8.77
N ASN A 286 1.36 -24.28 8.49
CA ASN A 286 2.80 -24.55 8.52
C ASN A 286 3.58 -23.63 7.56
N LEU A 287 3.02 -23.38 6.37
CA LEU A 287 3.65 -22.47 5.41
C LEU A 287 3.63 -21.01 5.91
N MET A 288 2.52 -20.57 6.51
CA MET A 288 2.43 -19.24 7.10
C MET A 288 3.38 -19.06 8.29
N ASP A 289 3.60 -20.09 9.11
CA ASP A 289 4.55 -20.07 10.21
C ASP A 289 6.00 -20.03 9.70
N LEU A 290 6.32 -20.77 8.63
CA LEU A 290 7.61 -20.67 7.96
C LEU A 290 7.88 -19.26 7.43
N ILE A 291 6.92 -18.68 6.69
CA ILE A 291 7.04 -17.30 6.17
C ILE A 291 7.23 -16.32 7.31
N THR A 292 6.45 -16.45 8.38
CA THR A 292 6.54 -15.58 9.56
C THR A 292 7.92 -15.65 10.20
N LEU A 293 8.42 -16.86 10.46
CA LEU A 293 9.73 -17.06 11.06
C LEU A 293 10.84 -16.43 10.21
N LYS A 294 10.72 -16.49 8.89
CA LYS A 294 11.69 -15.91 7.97
C LYS A 294 11.59 -14.39 7.86
N LEU A 295 10.46 -13.77 8.19
CA LEU A 295 10.29 -12.32 8.17
C LEU A 295 10.60 -11.65 9.52
N ASP A 296 10.66 -12.40 10.62
CA ASP A 296 10.74 -11.86 11.99
C ASP A 296 12.04 -11.12 12.33
N ASP A 297 13.17 -11.53 11.74
CA ASP A 297 14.49 -10.93 11.96
C ASP A 297 14.83 -9.79 10.97
N LEU A 298 13.87 -9.37 10.13
CA LEU A 298 14.10 -8.32 9.16
C LEU A 298 14.13 -6.95 9.85
N LEU A 299 15.23 -6.24 9.63
CA LEU A 299 15.43 -4.88 10.13
C LEU A 299 14.88 -3.79 9.19
N ILE A 300 14.31 -4.20 8.06
CA ILE A 300 13.67 -3.31 7.09
C ILE A 300 12.16 -3.55 7.14
N ALA A 301 11.39 -2.49 7.38
CA ALA A 301 9.93 -2.58 7.44
C ALA A 301 9.34 -3.14 6.15
N HIS A 302 8.33 -3.99 6.26
CA HIS A 302 7.76 -4.75 5.14
C HIS A 302 7.26 -3.87 3.99
N LYS A 303 6.72 -2.68 4.29
CA LYS A 303 6.23 -1.73 3.27
C LYS A 303 7.32 -1.20 2.33
N ASP A 304 8.58 -1.27 2.75
CA ASP A 304 9.78 -0.89 2.00
C ASP A 304 10.47 -2.11 1.36
N LEU A 305 9.83 -3.29 1.40
CA LEU A 305 10.26 -4.56 0.79
C LEU A 305 9.22 -5.08 -0.21
N VAL A 306 9.65 -6.02 -1.05
CA VAL A 306 8.77 -6.85 -1.87
C VAL A 306 9.14 -8.32 -1.74
N LEU A 307 8.17 -9.21 -1.84
CA LEU A 307 8.42 -10.63 -2.08
C LEU A 307 8.54 -10.88 -3.58
N LEU A 308 9.54 -11.67 -3.98
CA LEU A 308 9.77 -12.08 -5.37
C LEU A 308 9.48 -13.56 -5.56
N THR A 309 8.73 -13.88 -6.62
CA THR A 309 8.29 -15.25 -6.92
C THR A 309 7.97 -15.43 -8.40
N SER A 310 7.64 -16.64 -8.82
CA SER A 310 7.19 -16.98 -10.17
C SER A 310 5.80 -16.42 -10.50
N VAL A 311 5.58 -16.13 -11.78
CA VAL A 311 4.35 -15.48 -12.30
C VAL A 311 3.09 -16.30 -11.99
N ASP A 312 3.18 -17.62 -12.03
CA ASP A 312 2.06 -18.54 -11.85
C ASP A 312 1.55 -18.60 -10.39
N VAL A 313 2.42 -18.32 -9.41
CA VAL A 313 2.09 -18.42 -7.97
C VAL A 313 1.88 -17.07 -7.28
N ARG A 314 2.33 -15.95 -7.88
CA ARG A 314 2.35 -14.60 -7.31
C ARG A 314 1.06 -14.20 -6.58
N ARG A 315 -0.08 -14.24 -7.28
CA ARG A 315 -1.37 -13.82 -6.72
C ARG A 315 -1.85 -14.70 -5.56
N PHE A 316 -1.51 -15.98 -5.59
CA PHE A 316 -1.90 -16.93 -4.53
C PHE A 316 -1.08 -16.68 -3.26
N ILE A 317 0.20 -16.37 -3.43
CA ILE A 317 1.07 -15.96 -2.32
C ILE A 317 0.58 -14.64 -1.72
N LYS A 318 0.30 -13.61 -2.54
CA LYS A 318 -0.27 -12.34 -2.04
C LYS A 318 -1.53 -12.57 -1.22
N LYS A 319 -2.48 -13.35 -1.76
CA LYS A 319 -3.75 -13.65 -1.11
C LYS A 319 -3.59 -14.43 0.19
N MET A 320 -2.60 -15.31 0.27
CA MET A 320 -2.30 -16.08 1.48
C MET A 320 -1.72 -15.19 2.59
N ILE A 321 -0.79 -14.29 2.26
CA ILE A 321 -0.06 -13.52 3.26
C ILE A 321 -0.76 -12.24 3.70
N GLU A 322 -1.67 -11.66 2.89
CA GLU A 322 -2.25 -10.33 3.13
C GLU A 322 -2.97 -10.18 4.47
N GLY A 323 -3.47 -11.29 5.06
CA GLY A 323 -4.12 -11.26 6.37
C GLY A 323 -3.15 -10.99 7.53
N ARG A 324 -1.89 -11.43 7.43
CA ARG A 324 -0.86 -11.25 8.47
C ARG A 324 0.16 -10.18 8.10
N PHE A 325 0.46 -10.03 6.81
CA PHE A 325 1.45 -9.09 6.27
C PHE A 325 0.81 -8.20 5.18
N PRO A 326 -0.15 -7.34 5.55
CA PRO A 326 -0.91 -6.55 4.57
C PRO A 326 -0.06 -5.54 3.80
N ASP A 327 1.04 -5.06 4.39
CA ASP A 327 1.94 -4.07 3.79
C ASP A 327 3.02 -4.68 2.87
N LEU A 328 3.14 -6.01 2.87
CA LEU A 328 4.12 -6.72 2.05
C LEU A 328 3.51 -7.05 0.69
N GLU A 329 4.08 -6.47 -0.35
CA GLU A 329 3.65 -6.72 -1.72
C GLU A 329 4.42 -7.88 -2.34
N VAL A 330 3.74 -8.61 -3.25
CA VAL A 330 4.32 -9.76 -3.95
C VAL A 330 4.42 -9.43 -5.43
N LEU A 331 5.65 -9.37 -5.93
CA LEU A 331 5.96 -9.17 -7.33
C LEU A 331 6.44 -10.48 -7.97
N SER A 332 6.13 -10.64 -9.24
CA SER A 332 6.65 -11.74 -10.04
C SER A 332 7.97 -11.37 -10.72
N PHE A 333 8.79 -12.36 -11.09
CA PHE A 333 9.99 -12.14 -11.90
C PHE A 333 9.71 -11.41 -13.23
N GLY A 334 8.53 -11.63 -13.83
CA GLY A 334 8.11 -10.95 -15.05
C GLY A 334 7.86 -9.45 -14.86
N GLU A 335 7.52 -9.02 -13.64
CA GLU A 335 7.25 -7.61 -13.33
C GLU A 335 8.53 -6.79 -13.08
N ILE A 336 9.66 -7.45 -12.89
CA ILE A 336 10.95 -6.81 -12.55
C ILE A 336 12.01 -6.98 -13.66
N ALA A 337 11.61 -7.45 -14.85
CA ALA A 337 12.54 -7.72 -15.95
C ALA A 337 13.36 -6.50 -16.41
N ASP A 338 12.83 -5.29 -16.19
CA ASP A 338 13.51 -4.01 -16.49
C ASP A 338 14.18 -3.36 -15.25
N SER A 339 14.33 -4.11 -14.15
CA SER A 339 14.94 -3.58 -12.92
C SER A 339 16.43 -3.27 -13.11
N LYS A 340 16.86 -2.10 -12.60
CA LYS A 340 18.27 -1.68 -12.68
C LYS A 340 19.14 -2.38 -11.64
N SER A 341 18.63 -2.56 -10.43
CA SER A 341 19.33 -3.23 -9.32
C SER A 341 18.30 -3.90 -8.41
N VAL A 342 18.51 -5.19 -8.15
CA VAL A 342 17.71 -6.00 -7.21
C VAL A 342 18.65 -6.47 -6.12
N ASN A 343 18.33 -6.11 -4.88
CA ASN A 343 19.05 -6.57 -3.71
C ASN A 343 18.19 -7.56 -2.95
N VAL A 344 18.56 -8.83 -3.07
CA VAL A 344 17.89 -9.93 -2.38
C VAL A 344 18.50 -10.04 -0.98
N ILE A 345 17.76 -9.54 0.02
CA ILE A 345 18.22 -9.51 1.39
C ILE A 345 18.02 -10.85 2.12
N LYS A 346 17.07 -11.67 1.64
CA LYS A 346 16.73 -12.96 2.26
C LYS A 346 16.00 -13.88 1.30
N THR A 347 16.06 -15.18 1.58
CA THR A 347 15.25 -16.23 0.93
C THR A 347 14.39 -16.94 1.97
N ILE A 348 13.11 -17.13 1.65
CA ILE A 348 12.12 -17.84 2.48
C ILE A 348 12.09 -19.32 2.14
#